data_AF-A0A6L7YM03-F1
#
_entry.id   AF-A0A6L7YM03-F1
#
_cell.length_a   1.000
_cell.length_b   1.000
_cell.length_c   1.000
_cell.angle_alpha   90.00
_cell.angle_beta   90.00
_cell.angle_gamma   90.00
#
_symmetry.space_group_name_H-M   'P 1'
#
loop_
_entity.id
_entity.type
_entity.pdbx_description
1 polymer ?
#
loop_
_entity_poly.entity_id
_entity_poly.type
_entity_poly.pdbx_seq_one_letter_code
_entity_poly.pdbx_strand_id
1 'polypeptide(L)' 'MNIGISTFPTDYSADVAVIAKRAEELGFDSFWVPEHPI' A
#
# COMPACT_ATOMS: atom_id res chain seq x y z
N MET A 1 -4.02 18.04 1.90
CA MET A 1 -3.50 17.75 0.54
C MET A 1 -3.66 16.26 0.38
N ASN A 2 -4.35 15.76 -0.64
CA ASN A 2 -4.77 14.34 -0.70
C ASN A 2 -3.67 13.49 -1.35
N ILE A 3 -2.75 12.92 -0.57
CA ILE A 3 -1.58 12.18 -1.06
C ILE A 3 -1.74 10.69 -0.73
N GLY A 4 -1.64 9.84 -1.76
CA GLY A 4 -1.68 8.40 -1.62
C GLY A 4 -0.43 7.70 -2.16
N ILE A 5 -0.29 6.42 -1.82
CA ILE A 5 0.77 5.54 -2.32
C ILE A 5 0.19 4.26 -2.93
N SER A 6 0.88 3.69 -3.91
CA SER A 6 0.52 2.40 -4.52
C SER A 6 1.71 1.47 -4.55
N THR A 7 1.48 0.18 -4.32
CA THR A 7 2.51 -0.84 -4.46
C THR A 7 1.99 -2.04 -5.23
N PHE A 8 2.88 -2.76 -5.89
CA PHE A 8 2.62 -4.03 -6.55
C PHE A 8 3.16 -5.16 -5.67
N PRO A 9 2.31 -5.86 -4.90
CA PRO A 9 2.77 -6.93 -4.04
C PRO A 9 3.14 -8.15 -4.87
N THR A 10 4.28 -8.75 -4.52
CA THR A 10 4.79 -10.02 -5.04
C THR A 10 5.13 -10.93 -3.87
N ASP A 11 5.46 -12.19 -4.13
CA ASP A 11 5.79 -13.18 -3.09
C ASP A 11 6.98 -12.78 -2.20
N TYR A 12 7.80 -11.83 -2.64
CA TYR A 12 8.96 -11.30 -1.91
C TYR A 12 8.78 -9.84 -1.45
N SER A 13 7.60 -9.26 -1.66
CA SER A 13 7.27 -7.91 -1.18
C SER A 13 7.03 -7.91 0.33
N ALA A 14 7.21 -6.75 0.96
CA ALA A 14 6.77 -6.55 2.33
C ALA A 14 5.25 -6.70 2.46
N ASP A 15 4.80 -7.19 3.62
CA ASP A 15 3.38 -7.38 3.93
C ASP A 15 2.58 -6.08 3.73
N VAL A 16 1.53 -6.15 2.92
CA VAL A 16 0.69 -5.00 2.58
C VAL A 16 0.01 -4.35 3.79
N ALA A 17 -0.32 -5.12 4.83
CA ALA A 17 -0.90 -4.60 6.06
C ALA A 17 0.12 -3.79 6.86
N VAL A 18 1.39 -4.21 6.85
CA VAL A 18 2.48 -3.46 7.49
C VAL A 18 2.71 -2.15 6.75
N ILE A 19 2.73 -2.17 5.41
CA ILE A 19 2.88 -0.96 4.60
C ILE A 19 1.71 0.00 4.84
N ALA A 20 0.46 -0.50 4.83
CA ALA A 20 -0.73 0.32 5.06
C ALA A 20 -0.67 1.05 6.41
N LYS A 21 -0.35 0.31 7.50
CA LYS A 21 -0.21 0.90 8.83
C LYS A 21 0.85 2.01 8.87
N ARG A 22 2.00 1.80 8.23
CA ARG A 22 3.05 2.82 8.15
C ARG A 22 2.63 4.03 7.31
N ALA A 23 1.86 3.81 6.25
CA ALA A 23 1.33 4.89 5.42
C ALA A 23 0.40 5.80 6.23
N GLU A 24 -0.48 5.22 7.06
CA GLU A 24 -1.34 5.97 7.97
C GLU A 24 -0.53 6.78 9.00
N GLU A 25 0.48 6.16 9.62
CA GLU A 25 1.37 6.82 10.59
C GLU A 25 2.14 8.01 9.98
N LEU A 26 2.42 7.96 8.67
CA LEU A 26 3.10 9.01 7.92
C LEU A 26 2.15 10.08 7.35
N GLY A 27 0.84 9.92 7.54
CA GLY A 27 -0.18 10.88 7.09
C GLY A 27 -0.56 10.77 5.62
N PHE A 28 -0.38 9.59 4.99
CA PHE A 28 -0.96 9.33 3.68
C PHE A 28 -2.48 9.09 3.81
N ASP A 29 -3.23 9.65 2.87
CA ASP A 29 -4.69 9.59 2.87
C ASP A 29 -5.24 8.32 2.21
N SER A 30 -4.43 7.64 1.38
CA SER A 30 -4.85 6.40 0.72
C SER A 30 -3.68 5.47 0.37
N PHE A 31 -3.96 4.17 0.38
CA PHE A 31 -3.05 3.12 -0.04
C PHE A 31 -3.76 2.20 -1.05
N TRP A 32 -3.13 1.96 -2.19
CA TRP A 32 -3.72 1.20 -3.29
C TRP A 32 -2.87 -0.03 -3.65
N VAL A 33 -3.57 -1.12 -3.91
CA VAL A 33 -2.97 -2.40 -4.28
C VAL A 33 -3.72 -2.92 -5.52
N PRO A 34 -3.03 -3.24 -6.63
CA PRO A 34 -3.69 -3.79 -7.80
C PRO A 34 -4.11 -5.24 -7.55
N GLU A 35 -5.33 -5.59 -7.96
CA GLU A 35 -5.81 -6.97 -8.03
C GLU A 35 -5.36 -7.58 -9.37
N HIS A 36 -4.74 -8.77 -9.32
CA HIS A 36 -4.32 -9.47 -10.53
C HIS A 36 -5.34 -10.54 -10.92
N PRO A 37 -5.87 -10.53 -12.15
CA PRO A 37 -6.60 -11.69 -12.66
C PRO A 37 -5.64 -12.88 -12.78
N ILE A 38 -6.18 -14.08 -12.53
CA ILE A 38 -5.51 -15.37 -12.72
C ILE A 38 -5.36 -15.66 -14.22
#